data_AF-A0A4P5VDC7-F1
#
_entry.id   AF-A0A4P5VDC7-F1
#
_cell.length_a   1.000
_cell.length_b   1.000
_cell.length_c   1.000
_cell.angle_alpha   90.00
_cell.angle_beta   90.00
_cell.angle_gamma   90.00
#
_symmetry.space_group_name_H-M   'P 1'
#
loop_
_entity.id
_entity.type
_entity.pdbx_description
1 polymer ?
#
loop_
_entity_poly.entity_id
_entity_poly.type
_entity_poly.pdbx_seq_one_letter_code
_entity_poly.pdbx_strand_id
1 'polypeptide(L)'
;MAPAAAAPGMCICVDCRWVDQCQAYHAVERQHGVPHLSGEPAFVPQQPQIHVQVIDLPQGQVGVEWDVRACGSFAADPGRWLRLCPDQALPT
;
A
#
# COMPACT_ATOMS: atom_id res chain seq x y z
N MET A 1 14.75 9.13 -26.75
CA MET A 1 13.75 9.68 -25.81
C MET A 1 12.76 8.58 -25.49
N ALA A 2 13.00 7.83 -24.43
CA ALA A 2 12.05 6.84 -23.92
C ALA A 2 10.89 7.59 -23.23
N PRO A 3 9.64 7.11 -23.32
CA PRO A 3 8.54 7.76 -22.63
C PRO A 3 8.73 7.61 -21.12
N ALA A 4 8.40 8.67 -20.39
CA ALA A 4 8.45 8.73 -18.94
C ALA A 4 7.76 7.49 -18.36
N ALA A 5 8.51 6.70 -17.60
CA ALA A 5 7.93 5.72 -16.71
C ALA A 5 6.92 6.47 -15.84
N ALA A 6 5.66 6.06 -15.92
CA ALA A 6 4.70 6.38 -14.87
C ALA A 6 5.41 6.11 -13.54
N ALA A 7 5.44 7.10 -12.65
CA ALA A 7 5.70 6.85 -11.26
C ALA A 7 4.31 6.68 -10.65
N PRO A 8 3.75 5.47 -10.59
CA PRO A 8 2.45 5.29 -9.99
C PRO A 8 2.63 5.16 -8.48
N GLY A 9 1.65 5.69 -7.75
CA GLY A 9 1.05 4.92 -6.67
C GLY A 9 1.82 4.74 -5.39
N MET A 10 2.34 5.82 -4.79
CA MET A 10 2.89 5.85 -3.42
C MET A 10 2.06 4.93 -2.53
N CYS A 11 2.50 3.68 -2.42
CA CYS A 11 1.71 2.63 -1.84
C CYS A 11 2.26 2.50 -0.44
N ILE A 12 1.38 2.69 0.54
CA ILE A 12 1.55 2.26 1.92
C ILE A 12 2.64 3.03 2.68
N CYS A 13 2.33 3.42 3.92
CA CYS A 13 3.41 3.66 4.89
C CYS A 13 4.08 2.31 5.23
N VAL A 14 5.04 1.89 4.39
CA VAL A 14 5.95 0.73 4.57
C VAL A 14 6.69 0.75 5.91
N ASP A 15 6.84 1.95 6.46
CA ASP A 15 7.51 2.21 7.73
C ASP A 15 6.54 2.19 8.92
N CYS A 16 5.32 1.67 8.77
CA CYS A 16 4.41 1.48 9.90
C CYS A 16 4.66 0.12 10.57
N ARG A 17 4.78 0.11 11.90
CA ARG A 17 4.87 -1.09 12.75
C ARG A 17 3.76 -2.12 12.46
N TRP A 18 2.63 -1.68 11.95
CA TRP A 18 1.46 -2.51 11.74
C TRP A 18 1.28 -2.97 10.28
N VAL A 19 2.26 -2.72 9.40
CA VAL A 19 2.13 -2.95 7.95
C VAL A 19 1.63 -4.35 7.57
N ASP A 20 2.03 -5.38 8.31
CA ASP A 20 1.61 -6.77 8.13
C ASP A 20 0.38 -7.19 8.94
N GLN A 21 0.01 -6.49 10.01
CA GLN A 21 -1.06 -6.92 10.92
C GLN A 21 -2.31 -6.02 10.90
N CYS A 22 -2.29 -4.94 10.14
CA CYS A 22 -3.34 -3.93 10.10
C CYS A 22 -4.42 -4.27 9.07
N GLN A 23 -5.68 -4.21 9.49
CA GLN A 23 -6.81 -4.45 8.61
C GLN A 23 -6.93 -3.43 7.45
N ALA A 24 -6.47 -2.18 7.63
CA ALA A 24 -6.47 -1.20 6.54
C ALA A 24 -5.42 -1.51 5.48
N TYR A 25 -4.20 -1.91 5.88
CA TYR A 25 -3.18 -2.32 4.90
C TYR A 25 -3.63 -3.56 4.14
N HIS A 26 -4.19 -4.55 4.85
CA HIS A 26 -4.75 -5.74 4.21
C HIS A 26 -5.90 -5.44 3.24
N ALA A 27 -6.74 -4.44 3.54
CA ALA A 27 -7.77 -4.00 2.60
C ALA A 27 -7.17 -3.39 1.32
N VAL A 28 -6.09 -2.60 1.44
CA VAL A 28 -5.37 -2.01 0.30
C VAL A 28 -4.66 -3.08 -0.53
N GLU A 29 -3.99 -4.06 0.10
CA GLU A 29 -3.41 -5.23 -0.58
C GLU A 29 -4.45 -5.96 -1.45
N ARG A 30 -5.68 -6.11 -0.93
CA ARG A 30 -6.78 -6.73 -1.67
C ARG A 30 -7.16 -5.94 -2.91
N GLN A 31 -7.19 -4.61 -2.83
CA GLN A 31 -7.52 -3.76 -3.98
C GLN A 31 -6.44 -3.80 -5.05
N HIS A 32 -5.17 -3.95 -4.63
CA HIS A 32 -4.04 -4.15 -5.55
C HIS A 32 -3.96 -5.55 -6.14
N GLY A 33 -4.68 -6.53 -5.58
CA GLY A 33 -4.62 -7.92 -6.02
C GLY A 33 -3.28 -8.60 -5.73
N VAL A 34 -2.49 -8.05 -4.79
CA VAL A 34 -1.19 -8.59 -4.39
C VAL A 34 -1.35 -9.62 -3.27
N PRO A 35 -0.36 -10.51 -3.07
CA PRO A 35 -0.36 -11.40 -1.91
C PRO A 35 -0.41 -10.62 -0.59
N HIS A 36 -1.23 -11.10 0.33
CA HIS A 36 -1.33 -10.52 1.67
C HIS A 36 -0.08 -10.83 2.50
N LEU A 37 0.44 -9.83 3.23
CA LEU A 37 1.54 -10.05 4.18
C LEU A 37 1.11 -10.96 5.35
N SER A 38 -0.15 -10.83 5.79
CA SER A 38 -0.78 -11.68 6.79
C SER A 38 -2.17 -12.06 6.30
N GLY A 39 -2.53 -13.34 6.42
CA GLY A 39 -3.85 -13.82 5.99
C GLY A 39 -5.00 -13.34 6.89
N GLU A 40 -4.72 -13.10 8.18
CA GLU A 40 -5.72 -12.69 9.18
C GLU A 40 -5.16 -11.59 10.10
N PRO A 41 -5.11 -10.33 9.62
CA PRO A 41 -4.62 -9.20 10.42
C PRO A 41 -5.53 -8.91 11.63
N ALA A 42 -4.97 -8.99 12.83
CA ALA A 42 -5.71 -8.76 14.07
C ALA A 42 -5.80 -7.27 14.48
N PHE A 43 -4.95 -6.41 13.93
CA PHE A 43 -4.87 -5.02 14.36
C PHE A 43 -5.92 -4.14 13.65
N VAL A 44 -6.81 -3.54 14.43
CA VAL A 44 -7.80 -2.56 13.95
C VAL A 44 -7.20 -1.15 14.09
N PRO A 45 -6.89 -0.46 12.97
CA PRO A 45 -6.32 0.89 13.02
C PRO A 45 -7.35 1.93 13.42
N GLN A 46 -6.87 2.99 14.10
CA GLN A 46 -7.68 4.16 14.42
C GLN A 46 -7.63 5.16 13.27
N GLN A 47 -8.80 5.55 12.77
CA GLN A 47 -8.96 6.61 11.75
C GLN A 47 -8.01 6.47 10.55
N PRO A 48 -7.97 5.32 9.85
CA PRO A 48 -7.20 5.20 8.62
C PRO A 48 -7.79 6.13 7.54
N GLN A 49 -6.94 6.93 6.92
CA GLN A 49 -7.29 7.78 5.79
C GLN A 49 -6.74 7.14 4.52
N ILE A 50 -7.67 6.60 3.73
CA ILE A 50 -7.36 5.93 2.47
C ILE A 50 -7.62 6.92 1.34
N HIS A 51 -6.61 7.16 0.52
CA HIS A 51 -6.72 7.92 -0.71
C HIS A 51 -6.93 6.98 -1.87
N VAL A 52 -7.90 7.33 -2.73
CA VAL A 52 -8.27 6.57 -3.91
C VAL A 52 -8.19 7.49 -5.10
N GLN A 53 -7.40 7.12 -6.10
CA GLN A 53 -7.31 7.83 -7.35
C GLN A 53 -7.76 6.94 -8.49
N VAL A 54 -8.69 7.42 -9.30
CA VAL A 54 -9.08 6.75 -10.55
C VAL A 54 -8.26 7.38 -11.68
N ILE A 55 -7.60 6.55 -12.46
CA ILE A 55 -6.72 6.97 -13.55
C ILE A 55 -7.19 6.36 -14.87
N ASP A 56 -7.18 7.16 -15.93
CA ASP A 56 -7.40 6.66 -17.28
C ASP A 56 -6.13 5.95 -17.76
N LEU A 57 -6.30 4.70 -18.20
CA LEU A 57 -5.24 3.89 -18.77
C LEU A 57 -5.39 3.81 -20.29
N PRO A 58 -4.32 3.46 -21.03
CA PRO A 58 -4.39 3.27 -22.48
C PRO A 58 -5.52 2.31 -22.91
N GLN A 59 -5.94 2.43 -24.16
CA GLN A 59 -7.01 1.60 -24.74
C GLN A 59 -8.36 1.69 -24.01
N GLY A 60 -8.64 2.80 -23.32
CA GLY A 60 -9.91 3.02 -22.62
C GLY A 60 -10.06 2.16 -21.36
N GLN A 61 -8.95 1.67 -20.81
CA GLN A 61 -8.94 0.99 -19.53
C GLN A 61 -9.01 2.00 -18.38
N VAL A 62 -9.47 1.55 -17.21
CA VAL A 62 -9.50 2.36 -15.98
C VAL A 62 -8.64 1.68 -14.94
N GLY A 63 -7.69 2.41 -14.38
CA GLY A 63 -6.90 2.01 -13.23
C GLY A 63 -7.42 2.67 -11.95
N VAL A 64 -7.19 2.03 -10.81
CA VAL A 64 -7.49 2.61 -9.50
C VAL A 64 -6.29 2.41 -8.59
N GLU A 65 -5.77 3.51 -8.05
CA GLU A 65 -4.70 3.50 -7.05
C GLU A 65 -5.30 3.68 -5.65
N TRP A 66 -4.78 2.90 -4.70
CA TRP A 66 -5.21 2.89 -3.31
C TRP A 66 -4.00 3.07 -2.39
N ASP A 67 -4.06 4.04 -1.47
CA ASP A 67 -2.99 4.30 -0.50
C ASP A 67 -3.54 4.66 0.89
N VAL A 68 -2.90 4.20 1.95
CA VAL A 68 -3.13 4.65 3.33
C VAL A 68 -2.24 5.87 3.61
N ARG A 69 -2.78 7.08 3.41
CA ARG A 69 -2.03 8.35 3.53
C ARG A 69 -1.77 8.77 4.97
N ALA A 70 -2.69 8.46 5.87
CA ALA A 70 -2.59 8.81 7.28
C ALA A 70 -3.36 7.81 8.14
N CYS A 71 -2.94 7.65 9.39
CA CYS A 71 -3.60 6.75 10.33
C CYS A 71 -3.30 7.22 11.76
N GLY A 72 -4.31 7.30 12.62
CA GLY A 72 -4.14 7.64 14.03
C GLY A 72 -3.37 6.58 14.83
N SER A 73 -3.29 5.36 14.28
CA SER A 73 -2.47 4.27 14.82
C SER A 73 -1.08 4.16 14.20
N PHE A 74 -0.66 5.12 13.39
CA PHE A 74 0.66 5.10 12.80
C PHE A 74 1.74 5.04 13.90
N ALA A 75 2.64 4.07 13.76
CA ALA A 75 3.79 3.90 14.62
C ALA A 75 5.00 3.63 13.73
N ALA A 76 5.98 4.53 13.74
CA ALA A 76 7.16 4.41 12.91
C ALA A 76 7.98 3.17 13.30
N ASP A 77 8.28 2.34 12.31
CA ASP A 77 9.18 1.20 12.34
C ASP A 77 9.91 1.12 10.98
N PRO A 78 10.91 1.99 10.75
CA PRO A 78 11.58 2.10 9.46
C PRO A 78 12.16 0.77 8.97
N GLY A 79 11.96 0.48 7.69
CA GLY A 79 12.45 -0.75 7.07
C GLY A 79 11.73 -2.02 7.53
N ARG A 80 10.58 -1.91 8.22
CA ARG A 80 9.75 -3.08 8.58
C ARG A 80 9.37 -3.88 7.34
N TRP A 81 8.92 -3.21 6.29
CA TRP A 81 8.59 -3.87 5.03
C TRP A 81 9.76 -4.69 4.48
N LEU A 82 10.97 -4.12 4.42
CA LEU A 82 12.15 -4.83 3.91
C LEU A 82 12.52 -6.06 4.76
N ARG A 83 12.21 -6.05 6.06
CA ARG A 83 12.39 -7.22 6.93
C ARG A 83 11.34 -8.31 6.69
N LEU A 84 10.14 -7.92 6.27
CA LEU A 84 9.03 -8.85 5.96
C LEU A 84 9.16 -9.44 4.56
N CYS A 85 9.58 -8.62 3.60
CA CYS A 85 9.72 -8.94 2.18
C CYS A 85 11.18 -8.75 1.75
N PRO A 86 12.10 -9.64 2.18
CA PRO A 86 13.48 -9.58 1.69
C PRO A 86 13.47 -9.71 0.16
N ASP A 87 14.34 -8.94 -0.49
CA ASP A 87 14.55 -8.94 -1.94
C ASP A 87 13.39 -8.39 -2.79
N GLN A 88 12.33 -7.84 -2.18
CA GLN A 88 11.30 -7.10 -2.90
C GLN A 88 11.60 -5.59 -2.91
N ALA A 89 11.30 -4.95 -4.05
CA ALA A 89 11.31 -3.50 -4.13
C ALA A 89 10.23 -2.92 -3.19
N LEU A 90 10.45 -1.68 -2.74
CA LEU A 90 9.39 -0.95 -2.06
C LEU A 90 8.21 -0.79 -3.02
N PRO A 91 6.97 -0.97 -2.55
CA PRO A 91 5.79 -0.65 -3.33
C PRO A 91 5.89 0.81 -3.78
N THR A 92 5.95 1.02 -5.09
CA THR A 92 6.00 2.36 -5.68
C THR A 92 4.62 2.88 -5.88
#